data_AF-A0A6G3XUY2-F1
#
_entry.id   AF-A0A6G3XUY2-F1
#
_cell.length_a   1.000
_cell.length_b   1.000
_cell.length_c   1.000
_cell.angle_alpha   90.00
_cell.angle_beta   90.00
_cell.angle_gamma   90.00
#
_symmetry.space_group_name_H-M   'P 1'
#
loop_
_entity.id
_entity.type
_entity.pdbx_description
1 polymer ?
#
loop_
_entity_poly.entity_id
_entity_poly.type
_entity_poly.pdbx_seq_one_letter_code
_entity_poly.pdbx_strand_id
1 'polypeptide(L)'
;FDAEFRRQWASYESYNRAFAEALAEEAGPGASVLVQDYHLALVPGMLRELRPDLRIGHFSHTPWAPVDYYRLLPDDIAEQLLRGILGADRAAFLTRRWADAFIGCCTEILGGTGRTRIGVHGLGADADFLRRRSHEADVDERMAALREQVGEGRKTIVRVDRTELSKNIV
;
A
#
# COMPACT_ATOMS: atom_id res chain seq x y z
N PHE A 1 17.90 -10.72 13.84
CA PHE A 1 17.08 -11.47 12.87
C PHE A 1 17.60 -12.88 12.75
N ASP A 2 16.73 -13.88 12.81
CA ASP A 2 17.09 -15.30 12.89
C ASP A 2 16.91 -16.07 11.56
N ALA A 3 17.11 -17.39 11.60
CA ALA A 3 16.98 -18.24 10.42
C ALA A 3 15.54 -18.33 9.89
N GLU A 4 14.53 -18.18 10.76
CA GLU A 4 13.13 -18.17 10.33
C GLU A 4 12.81 -16.92 9.54
N PHE A 5 13.19 -15.75 10.04
CA PHE A 5 13.07 -14.49 9.33
C PHE A 5 13.71 -14.56 7.93
N ARG A 6 14.92 -15.14 7.82
CA ARG A 6 15.61 -15.26 6.53
C ARG A 6 14.86 -16.16 5.54
N ARG A 7 14.22 -17.25 6.00
CA ARG A 7 13.36 -18.08 5.13
C ARG A 7 12.09 -17.36 4.68
N GLN A 8 11.47 -16.59 5.58
CA GLN A 8 10.30 -15.78 5.25
C GLN A 8 10.66 -14.67 4.24
N TRP A 9 11.82 -14.02 4.41
CA TRP A 9 12.33 -13.04 3.45
C TRP A 9 12.57 -13.66 2.07
N ALA A 10 13.25 -14.81 1.99
CA ALA A 10 13.45 -15.51 0.71
C ALA A 10 12.12 -15.88 0.02
N SER A 11 11.08 -16.20 0.81
CA SER A 11 9.73 -16.45 0.29
C SER A 11 9.09 -15.17 -0.24
N TYR A 12 9.27 -14.04 0.45
CA TYR A 12 8.82 -12.72 0.01
C TYR A 12 9.50 -12.28 -1.30
N GLU A 13 10.81 -12.51 -1.43
CA GLU A 13 11.56 -12.27 -2.68
C GLU A 13 11.03 -13.13 -3.83
N SER A 14 10.83 -14.43 -3.57
CA SER A 14 10.30 -15.37 -4.57
C SER A 14 8.89 -14.98 -5.02
N TYR A 15 8.05 -14.55 -4.08
CA TYR A 15 6.71 -14.05 -4.36
C TYR A 15 6.75 -12.78 -5.23
N ASN A 16 7.58 -11.80 -4.89
CA ASN A 16 7.74 -10.58 -5.69
C ASN A 16 8.27 -10.88 -7.09
N ARG A 17 9.22 -11.82 -7.21
CA ARG A 17 9.78 -12.26 -8.50
C ARG A 17 8.71 -12.86 -9.40
N ALA A 18 7.88 -13.76 -8.88
CA ALA A 18 6.79 -14.36 -9.65
C ALA A 18 5.79 -13.30 -10.19
N PHE A 19 5.49 -12.26 -9.40
CA PHE A 19 4.66 -11.14 -9.86
C PHE A 19 5.36 -10.31 -10.94
N ALA A 20 6.65 -10.01 -10.78
CA ALA A 20 7.41 -9.27 -11.77
C ALA A 20 7.51 -10.02 -13.10
N GLU A 21 7.72 -11.33 -13.07
CA GLU A 21 7.78 -12.21 -14.24
C GLU A 21 6.42 -12.26 -14.96
N ALA A 22 5.33 -12.51 -14.23
CA ALA A 22 3.98 -12.51 -14.81
C ALA A 22 3.62 -11.14 -15.45
N LEU A 23 3.97 -10.03 -14.79
CA LEU A 23 3.78 -8.69 -15.36
C LEU A 23 4.63 -8.47 -16.61
N ALA A 24 5.86 -8.99 -16.65
CA ALA A 24 6.75 -8.86 -17.79
C ALA A 24 6.25 -9.62 -19.02
N GLU A 25 5.58 -10.75 -18.81
CA GLU A 25 4.95 -11.57 -19.86
C GLU A 25 3.66 -10.94 -20.41
N GLU A 26 2.80 -10.41 -19.54
CA GLU A 26 1.47 -9.91 -19.91
C GLU A 26 1.47 -8.44 -20.37
N ALA A 27 2.40 -7.61 -19.88
CA ALA A 27 2.40 -6.18 -20.21
C ALA A 27 2.82 -5.93 -21.66
N GLY A 28 1.95 -5.28 -22.43
CA GLY A 28 2.28 -4.83 -23.78
C GLY A 28 3.48 -3.86 -23.82
N PRO A 29 4.09 -3.65 -25.01
CA PRO A 29 5.21 -2.72 -25.16
C PRO A 29 4.87 -1.31 -24.67
N GLY A 30 5.70 -0.74 -23.80
CA GLY A 30 5.53 0.61 -23.25
C GLY A 30 4.31 0.80 -22.35
N ALA A 31 3.69 -0.30 -21.89
CA ALA A 31 2.51 -0.24 -21.03
C ALA A 31 2.80 0.44 -19.68
N SER A 32 1.73 0.95 -19.06
CA SER A 32 1.76 1.50 -17.71
C SER A 32 1.38 0.40 -16.71
N VAL A 33 2.25 0.16 -15.74
CA VAL A 33 2.05 -0.81 -14.65
C VAL A 33 2.00 -0.06 -13.34
N LEU A 34 0.96 -0.30 -12.54
CA LEU A 34 0.80 0.28 -11.21
C LEU A 34 0.83 -0.83 -10.14
N VAL A 35 1.96 -0.92 -9.43
CA VAL A 35 2.20 -1.86 -8.34
C VAL A 35 1.60 -1.31 -7.05
N GLN A 36 0.84 -2.15 -6.34
CA GLN A 36 0.07 -1.74 -5.18
C GLN A 36 0.63 -2.36 -3.90
N ASP A 37 0.89 -1.48 -2.92
CA ASP A 37 1.11 -1.77 -1.51
C ASP A 37 2.38 -2.57 -1.15
N TYR A 38 2.64 -2.67 0.16
CA TYR A 38 3.88 -3.19 0.73
C TYR A 38 4.18 -4.67 0.41
N HIS A 39 3.18 -5.46 0.04
CA HIS A 39 3.39 -6.87 -0.32
C HIS A 39 4.26 -7.04 -1.57
N LEU A 40 4.26 -6.03 -2.45
CA LEU A 40 4.91 -6.05 -3.76
C LEU A 40 6.02 -4.98 -3.86
N ALA A 41 6.68 -4.66 -2.75
CA ALA A 41 7.66 -3.57 -2.71
C ALA A 41 8.90 -3.82 -3.58
N LEU A 42 9.25 -5.07 -3.88
CA LEU A 42 10.40 -5.42 -4.72
C LEU A 42 10.06 -5.49 -6.21
N VAL A 43 8.77 -5.65 -6.55
CA VAL A 43 8.30 -5.77 -7.94
C VAL A 43 8.78 -4.62 -8.83
N PRO A 44 8.74 -3.32 -8.45
CA PRO A 44 9.13 -2.27 -9.40
C PRO A 44 10.58 -2.36 -9.85
N GLY A 45 11.51 -2.70 -8.94
CA GLY A 45 12.92 -2.94 -9.24
C GLY A 45 13.12 -4.15 -10.14
N MET A 46 12.55 -5.29 -9.75
CA MET A 46 12.64 -6.54 -10.52
C MET A 46 12.02 -6.38 -11.93
N LEU A 47 10.86 -5.75 -12.03
CA LEU A 47 10.19 -5.52 -13.31
C LEU A 47 10.95 -4.54 -14.20
N ARG A 48 11.60 -3.51 -13.62
CA ARG A 48 12.41 -2.57 -14.39
C ARG A 48 13.59 -3.27 -15.07
N GLU A 49 14.21 -4.24 -14.41
CA GLU A 49 15.30 -5.04 -14.98
C GLU A 49 14.82 -5.90 -16.16
N LEU A 50 13.66 -6.54 -16.01
CA LEU A 50 13.06 -7.38 -17.06
C LEU A 50 12.53 -6.56 -18.25
N ARG A 51 11.94 -5.40 -17.97
CA ARG A 51 11.16 -4.60 -18.92
C ARG A 51 11.46 -3.11 -18.78
N PRO A 52 12.62 -2.65 -19.27
CA PRO A 52 13.01 -1.24 -19.17
C PRO A 52 12.10 -0.29 -19.96
N ASP A 53 11.27 -0.80 -20.88
CA ASP A 53 10.33 -0.03 -21.69
C ASP A 53 9.05 0.40 -20.93
N LEU A 54 8.69 -0.30 -19.85
CA LEU A 54 7.45 -0.06 -19.12
C LEU A 54 7.47 1.25 -18.33
N ARG A 55 6.28 1.82 -18.11
CA ARG A 55 6.06 2.96 -17.20
C ARG A 55 5.57 2.41 -15.87
N ILE A 56 6.39 2.47 -14.84
CA ILE A 56 6.15 1.76 -13.59
C ILE A 56 5.80 2.77 -12.48
N GLY A 57 4.64 2.60 -11.88
CA GLY A 57 4.24 3.29 -10.65
C GLY A 57 4.19 2.33 -9.47
N HIS A 58 4.53 2.82 -8.28
CA HIS A 58 4.24 2.15 -7.01
C HIS A 58 3.36 3.05 -6.14
N PHE A 59 2.35 2.49 -5.48
CA PHE A 59 1.52 3.21 -4.50
C PHE A 59 1.50 2.47 -3.15
N SER A 60 1.94 3.13 -2.08
CA SER A 60 1.87 2.61 -0.71
C SER A 60 0.55 3.01 -0.04
N HIS A 61 -0.27 2.03 0.33
CA HIS A 61 -1.55 2.27 1.00
C HIS A 61 -1.40 2.37 2.52
N THR A 62 -0.37 1.72 3.06
CA THR A 62 -0.04 1.80 4.48
C THR A 62 0.88 2.98 4.80
N PRO A 63 0.87 3.47 6.07
CA PRO A 63 1.83 4.45 6.53
C PRO A 63 3.28 4.03 6.30
N TRP A 64 4.14 4.98 5.93
CA TRP A 64 5.58 4.75 5.87
C TRP A 64 6.24 5.10 7.21
N ALA A 65 7.14 4.24 7.68
CA ALA A 65 7.86 4.44 8.93
C ALA A 65 8.92 5.54 8.79
N PRO A 66 9.09 6.44 9.79
CA PRO A 66 10.23 7.36 9.81
C PRO A 66 11.55 6.59 9.94
N VAL A 67 12.65 7.20 9.51
CA VAL A 67 13.97 6.53 9.39
C VAL A 67 14.41 5.82 10.68
N ASP A 68 14.18 6.42 11.85
CA ASP A 68 14.57 5.83 13.14
C ASP A 68 13.88 4.50 13.42
N TYR A 69 12.63 4.35 12.97
CA TYR A 69 11.89 3.10 13.09
C TYR A 69 12.20 2.15 11.93
N TYR A 70 12.42 2.68 10.72
CA TYR A 70 12.77 1.89 9.54
C TYR A 70 14.10 1.14 9.71
N ARG A 71 15.07 1.75 10.40
CA ARG A 71 16.37 1.15 10.77
C ARG A 71 16.29 -0.03 11.74
N LEU A 72 15.10 -0.39 12.22
CA LEU A 72 14.92 -1.64 12.95
C LEU A 72 15.06 -2.87 12.04
N LEU A 73 14.84 -2.72 10.73
CA LEU A 73 15.10 -3.77 9.74
C LEU A 73 16.62 -4.06 9.62
N PRO A 74 17.02 -5.28 9.21
CA PRO A 74 18.41 -5.51 8.83
C PRO A 74 18.79 -4.60 7.66
N ASP A 75 20.01 -4.05 7.67
CA ASP A 75 20.48 -3.10 6.66
C ASP A 75 20.29 -3.61 5.23
N ASP A 76 20.63 -4.88 4.97
CA ASP A 76 20.50 -5.50 3.66
C ASP A 76 19.04 -5.59 3.16
N ILE A 77 18.09 -5.76 4.08
CA ILE A 77 16.66 -5.82 3.78
C ILE A 77 16.08 -4.43 3.61
N ALA A 78 16.49 -3.49 4.47
CA ALA A 78 16.10 -2.09 4.38
C ALA A 78 16.48 -1.50 3.01
N GLU A 79 17.70 -1.77 2.55
CA GLU A 79 18.17 -1.39 1.22
C GLU A 79 17.36 -2.04 0.10
N GLN A 80 17.13 -3.36 0.17
CA GLN A 80 16.38 -4.09 -0.85
C GLN A 80 14.97 -3.53 -1.05
N LEU A 81 14.24 -3.26 0.04
CA LEU A 81 12.90 -2.67 -0.02
C LEU A 81 12.89 -1.29 -0.66
N LEU A 82 13.82 -0.41 -0.26
CA LEU A 82 13.91 0.93 -0.82
C LEU A 82 14.29 0.89 -2.31
N ARG A 83 15.31 0.10 -2.68
CA ARG A 83 15.72 -0.09 -4.08
C ARG A 83 14.61 -0.70 -4.93
N GLY A 84 13.86 -1.64 -4.36
CA GLY A 84 12.68 -2.24 -4.98
C GLY A 84 11.67 -1.18 -5.41
N ILE A 85 11.27 -0.29 -4.50
CA ILE A 85 10.32 0.79 -4.79
C ILE A 85 10.94 1.83 -5.75
N LEU A 86 12.23 2.16 -5.59
CA LEU A 86 12.95 3.10 -6.47
C LEU A 86 13.23 2.56 -7.89
N GLY A 87 12.84 1.31 -8.19
CA GLY A 87 12.74 0.82 -9.57
C GLY A 87 11.59 1.45 -10.37
N ALA A 88 10.60 2.03 -9.67
CA ALA A 88 9.49 2.74 -10.29
C ALA A 88 9.91 4.11 -10.87
N ASP A 89 9.20 4.55 -11.90
CA ASP A 89 9.26 5.94 -12.37
C ASP A 89 8.61 6.89 -11.36
N ARG A 90 7.59 6.40 -10.64
CA ARG A 90 6.88 7.16 -9.61
C ARG A 90 6.57 6.29 -8.39
N ALA A 91 6.92 6.79 -7.20
CA ALA A 91 6.47 6.23 -5.93
C ALA A 91 5.47 7.20 -5.28
N ALA A 92 4.30 6.70 -4.91
CA ALA A 92 3.18 7.51 -4.45
C ALA A 92 2.66 7.07 -3.07
N PHE A 93 2.19 8.07 -2.31
CA PHE A 93 1.74 7.91 -0.93
C PHE A 93 0.45 8.68 -0.68
N LEU A 94 -0.33 8.26 0.32
CA LEU A 94 -1.57 8.93 0.68
C LEU A 94 -1.35 10.35 1.25
N THR A 95 -0.30 10.54 2.04
CA THR A 95 -0.05 11.81 2.75
C THR A 95 1.39 12.29 2.55
N ARG A 96 1.58 13.61 2.66
CA ARG A 96 2.90 14.23 2.60
C ARG A 96 3.84 13.68 3.69
N ARG A 97 3.32 13.47 4.91
CA ARG A 97 4.10 12.88 6.01
C ARG A 97 4.70 11.52 5.65
N TRP A 98 3.95 10.66 4.96
CA TRP A 98 4.46 9.34 4.56
C TRP A 98 5.46 9.44 3.43
N ALA A 99 5.22 10.33 2.46
CA ALA A 99 6.18 10.61 1.40
C ALA A 99 7.51 11.16 1.94
N ASP A 100 7.46 12.12 2.87
CA ASP A 100 8.65 12.71 3.50
C ASP A 100 9.42 11.67 4.31
N ALA A 101 8.72 10.76 5.01
CA ALA A 101 9.35 9.64 5.72
C ALA A 101 10.08 8.69 4.76
N PHE A 102 9.48 8.35 3.61
CA PHE A 102 10.12 7.54 2.58
C PHE A 102 11.35 8.23 1.98
N ILE A 103 11.24 9.53 1.66
CA ILE A 103 12.37 10.34 1.17
C ILE A 103 13.50 10.37 2.18
N GLY A 104 13.18 10.53 3.47
CA GLY A 104 14.13 10.49 4.57
C GLY A 104 14.88 9.15 4.61
N CYS A 105 14.16 8.03 4.54
CA CYS A 105 14.77 6.70 4.49
C CYS A 105 15.68 6.53 3.26
N CYS A 106 15.23 6.95 2.07
CA CYS A 106 16.03 6.87 0.85
C CYS A 106 17.29 7.73 0.92
N THR A 107 17.19 8.94 1.48
CA THR A 107 18.32 9.86 1.63
C THR A 107 19.36 9.28 2.58
N GLU A 108 18.92 8.80 3.73
CA GLU A 108 19.79 8.32 4.79
C GLU A 108 20.45 6.97 4.48
N ILE A 109 19.75 6.09 3.76
CA ILE A 109 20.22 4.71 3.51
C ILE A 109 20.82 4.56 2.12
N LEU A 110 20.26 5.24 1.10
CA LEU A 110 20.65 5.08 -0.30
C LEU A 110 21.28 6.34 -0.92
N GLY A 111 21.34 7.47 -0.19
CA GLY A 111 21.83 8.75 -0.71
C GLY A 111 20.81 9.53 -1.56
N GLY A 112 19.54 9.10 -1.59
CA GLY A 112 18.45 9.84 -2.24
C GLY A 112 17.47 8.95 -3.01
N THR A 113 16.52 9.57 -3.72
CA THR A 113 15.47 8.87 -4.49
C THR A 113 15.87 8.58 -5.95
N GLY A 114 17.09 8.93 -6.35
CA GLY A 114 17.56 8.77 -7.74
C GLY A 114 16.62 9.47 -8.74
N ARG A 115 16.12 8.71 -9.72
CA ARG A 115 15.22 9.21 -10.79
C ARG A 115 13.74 9.08 -10.47
N THR A 116 13.37 8.35 -9.42
CA THR A 116 11.98 8.11 -9.04
C THR A 116 11.34 9.41 -8.55
N ARG A 117 10.20 9.76 -9.14
CA ARG A 117 9.43 10.94 -8.73
C ARG A 117 8.51 10.56 -7.58
N ILE A 118 8.44 11.41 -6.56
CA ILE A 118 7.57 11.18 -5.40
C ILE A 118 6.24 11.90 -5.58
N GLY A 119 5.13 11.20 -5.32
CA GLY A 119 3.77 11.73 -5.42
C GLY A 119 2.98 11.60 -4.12
N VAL A 120 2.08 12.55 -3.87
CA VAL A 120 1.10 12.49 -2.79
C VAL A 120 -0.30 12.56 -3.39
N HIS A 121 -1.11 11.52 -3.17
CA HIS A 121 -2.45 11.42 -3.74
C HIS A 121 -3.43 10.84 -2.72
N GLY A 122 -4.49 11.59 -2.43
CA GLY A 122 -5.60 11.10 -1.61
C GLY A 122 -6.39 10.02 -2.33
N LEU A 123 -6.69 8.92 -1.64
CA LEU A 123 -7.65 7.90 -2.08
C LEU A 123 -9.03 8.23 -1.51
N GLY A 124 -10.02 8.34 -2.40
CA GLY A 124 -11.42 8.53 -2.04
C GLY A 124 -12.25 7.30 -2.36
N ALA A 125 -13.43 7.23 -1.76
CA ALA A 125 -14.46 6.28 -2.18
C ALA A 125 -15.29 6.85 -3.34
N ASP A 126 -15.95 5.98 -4.09
CA ASP A 126 -16.97 6.38 -5.06
C ASP A 126 -18.20 6.94 -4.32
N ALA A 127 -18.23 8.27 -4.16
CA ALA A 127 -19.26 8.95 -3.40
C ALA A 127 -20.64 8.83 -4.05
N ASP A 128 -20.71 8.75 -5.38
CA ASP A 128 -21.98 8.70 -6.08
C ASP A 128 -22.59 7.30 -6.00
N PHE A 129 -21.77 6.26 -6.13
CA PHE A 129 -22.19 4.89 -5.84
C PHE A 129 -22.70 4.76 -4.41
N LEU A 130 -21.95 5.24 -3.41
CA LEU A 130 -22.34 5.10 -2.00
C LEU A 130 -23.65 5.83 -1.68
N ARG A 131 -23.84 7.04 -2.22
CA ARG A 131 -25.11 7.79 -2.05
C ARG A 131 -26.29 7.06 -2.67
N ARG A 132 -26.15 6.55 -3.90
CA ARG A 132 -27.23 5.77 -4.54
C ARG A 132 -27.54 4.52 -3.71
N ARG A 133 -26.52 3.75 -3.35
CA ARG A 133 -26.66 2.51 -2.61
C ARG A 133 -27.33 2.70 -1.24
N SER A 134 -27.10 3.82 -0.57
CA SER A 134 -27.70 4.11 0.75
C SER A 134 -29.20 4.42 0.73
N HIS A 135 -29.80 4.58 -0.45
CA HIS A 135 -31.23 4.87 -0.63
C HIS A 135 -32.00 3.71 -1.29
N GLU A 136 -31.39 2.53 -1.38
CA GLU A 136 -32.08 1.34 -1.90
C GLU A 136 -33.00 0.74 -0.84
N ALA A 137 -34.08 0.09 -1.30
CA ALA A 137 -35.16 -0.38 -0.44
C ALA A 137 -34.70 -1.38 0.66
N ASP A 138 -33.70 -2.21 0.36
CA ASP A 138 -33.16 -3.18 1.32
C ASP A 138 -32.39 -2.51 2.47
N VAL A 139 -31.76 -1.36 2.21
CA VAL A 139 -31.11 -0.55 3.25
C VAL A 139 -32.15 0.12 4.13
N ASP A 140 -33.22 0.66 3.54
CA ASP A 140 -34.32 1.26 4.30
C ASP A 140 -35.02 0.24 5.23
N GLU A 141 -35.28 -0.97 4.71
CA GLU A 141 -35.81 -2.09 5.50
C GLU A 141 -34.88 -2.43 6.68
N ARG A 142 -33.58 -2.55 6.41
CA ARG A 142 -32.60 -2.86 7.47
C ARG A 142 -32.47 -1.74 8.49
N MET A 143 -32.56 -0.49 8.06
CA MET A 143 -32.53 0.69 8.94
C MET A 143 -33.76 0.75 9.84
N ALA A 144 -34.95 0.37 9.35
CA ALA A 144 -36.15 0.27 10.18
C ALA A 144 -35.97 -0.79 11.29
N ALA A 145 -35.51 -1.99 10.93
CA ALA A 145 -35.23 -3.05 11.89
C ALA A 145 -34.18 -2.64 12.95
N LEU A 146 -33.12 -1.94 12.55
CA LEU A 146 -32.11 -1.43 13.48
C LEU A 146 -32.68 -0.39 14.45
N ARG A 147 -33.54 0.52 13.97
CA ARG A 147 -34.18 1.54 14.83
C ARG A 147 -35.09 0.91 15.87
N GLU A 148 -35.87 -0.10 15.48
CA GLU A 148 -36.71 -0.88 16.41
C GLU A 148 -35.84 -1.56 17.49
N GLN A 149 -34.74 -2.20 17.11
CA GLN A 149 -33.82 -2.85 18.05
C GLN A 149 -33.14 -1.87 19.02
N VAL A 150 -32.81 -0.67 18.55
CA VAL A 150 -32.20 0.37 19.39
C VAL A 150 -33.21 0.87 20.43
N GLY A 151 -34.46 1.10 20.03
CA GLY A 151 -35.53 1.62 20.87
C GLY A 151 -35.57 3.16 20.94
N GLU A 152 -36.74 3.70 21.31
CA GLU A 152 -37.00 5.14 21.35
C GLU A 152 -36.17 5.88 22.42
N GLY A 153 -35.88 7.16 22.16
CA GLY A 153 -35.16 8.04 23.09
C GLY A 153 -33.67 7.73 23.25
N ARG A 154 -33.13 6.73 22.53
CA ARG A 154 -31.72 6.34 22.62
C ARG A 154 -30.91 6.87 21.44
N LYS A 155 -29.63 7.15 21.69
CA LYS A 155 -28.65 7.49 20.64
C LYS A 155 -27.78 6.28 20.34
N THR A 156 -27.46 6.09 19.07
CA THR A 156 -26.62 4.98 18.59
C THR A 156 -25.27 5.51 18.12
N ILE A 157 -24.20 4.85 18.54
CA ILE A 157 -22.86 5.04 17.99
C ILE A 157 -22.55 3.82 17.14
N VAL A 158 -22.26 4.03 15.85
CA VAL A 158 -21.90 2.95 14.92
C VAL A 158 -20.45 3.12 14.53
N ARG A 159 -19.72 2.01 14.57
CA ARG A 159 -18.32 1.91 14.18
C ARG A 159 -18.13 0.62 13.38
N VAL A 160 -17.45 0.72 12.24
CA VAL A 160 -17.16 -0.42 11.37
C VAL A 160 -15.67 -0.40 11.05
N ASP A 161 -14.93 -1.28 11.67
CA ASP A 161 -13.52 -1.47 11.36
C ASP A 161 -13.15 -2.96 11.42
N ARG A 162 -12.03 -3.30 10.76
CA ARG A 162 -11.40 -4.62 10.93
C ARG A 162 -10.90 -4.78 12.36
N THR A 163 -11.05 -5.97 12.93
CA THR A 163 -10.49 -6.32 14.24
C THR A 163 -8.96 -6.42 14.16
N GLU A 164 -8.27 -5.30 14.30
CA GLU A 164 -6.81 -5.24 14.30
C GLU A 164 -6.30 -4.09 15.19
N LEU A 165 -5.07 -4.22 15.68
CA LEU A 165 -4.51 -3.35 16.73
C LEU A 165 -4.49 -1.86 16.35
N SER A 166 -4.20 -1.52 15.09
CA SER A 166 -4.14 -0.14 14.62
C SER A 166 -5.51 0.55 14.55
N LYS A 167 -6.62 -0.18 14.73
CA LYS A 167 -7.97 0.41 14.89
C LYS A 167 -8.30 0.75 16.32
N ASN A 168 -7.49 0.36 17.32
CA ASN A 168 -7.80 0.59 18.72
C ASN A 168 -9.20 0.08 19.09
N ILE A 169 -9.54 -1.12 18.62
CA ILE A 169 -10.73 -1.86 19.04
C ILE A 169 -10.20 -2.98 19.94
N VAL A 170 -10.58 -2.92 21.22
CA VAL A 170 -10.29 -3.95 22.23
C VAL A 170 -11.51 -4.84 22.37
#